data_AF-A0A0F9LY62-F1
#
_entry.id   AF-A0A0F9LY62-F1
#
_cell.length_a   1.000
_cell.length_b   1.000
_cell.length_c   1.000
_cell.angle_alpha   90.00
_cell.angle_beta   90.00
_cell.angle_gamma   90.00
#
_symmetry.space_group_name_H-M   'P 1'
#
loop_
_entity.id
_entity.type
_entity.pdbx_description
1 polymer ?
#
loop_
_entity_poly.entity_id
_entity_poly.type
_entity_poly.pdbx_seq_one_letter_code
_entity_poly.pdbx_strand_id
1 'polypeptide(L)'
;MVENSNFKTSDTALACFLITEHFYLLAIDYSQPRYEYLFRDVTGIQEVSDDFLSGNALTDPYAFSRINKKLMRVIRKQIQWEED
;
A
#
# COMPACT_ATOMS: atom_id res chain seq x y z
N MET A 1 -5.26 19.83 -18.24
CA MET A 1 -5.61 18.48 -17.77
C MET A 1 -4.66 18.18 -16.63
N VAL A 2 -5.13 18.18 -15.39
CA VAL A 2 -4.29 17.78 -14.26
C VAL A 2 -4.40 16.26 -14.23
N GLU A 3 -3.33 15.56 -14.58
CA GLU A 3 -3.24 14.13 -14.28
C GLU A 3 -3.42 14.01 -12.76
N ASN A 4 -4.52 13.36 -12.33
CA ASN A 4 -4.62 12.89 -10.96
C ASN A 4 -3.61 11.75 -10.84
N SER A 5 -2.36 12.08 -10.56
CA SER A 5 -1.20 11.20 -10.52
C SER A 5 -1.24 10.29 -9.29
N ASN A 6 -2.17 9.33 -9.25
CA ASN A 6 -2.26 8.36 -8.14
C ASN A 6 -0.88 7.77 -7.79
N PHE A 7 -0.56 7.74 -6.49
CA PHE A 7 0.66 7.12 -6.01
C PHE A 7 0.55 5.60 -6.11
N LYS A 8 1.64 4.96 -6.57
CA LYS A 8 1.72 3.52 -6.80
C LYS A 8 2.94 2.94 -6.12
N THR A 9 2.78 1.76 -5.54
CA THR A 9 3.92 0.99 -5.03
C THR A 9 3.65 -0.50 -5.17
N SER A 10 4.68 -1.29 -5.49
CA SER A 10 4.62 -2.76 -5.39
C SER A 10 5.16 -3.29 -4.06
N ASP A 11 5.61 -2.39 -3.17
CA ASP A 11 6.14 -2.75 -1.87
C ASP A 11 5.01 -2.88 -0.84
N THR A 12 4.77 -4.11 -0.38
CA THR A 12 3.74 -4.42 0.61
C THR A 12 3.99 -3.76 1.96
N ALA A 13 5.24 -3.61 2.39
CA ALA A 13 5.57 -2.95 3.65
C ALA A 13 5.27 -1.45 3.57
N LEU A 14 5.67 -0.80 2.48
CA LEU A 14 5.33 0.61 2.23
C LEU A 14 3.80 0.79 2.15
N ALA A 15 3.09 -0.09 1.44
CA ALA A 15 1.63 -0.02 1.40
C ALA A 15 0.98 -0.17 2.78
N CYS A 16 1.49 -1.08 3.62
CA CYS A 16 1.01 -1.23 4.99
C CYS A 16 1.27 0.01 5.84
N PHE A 17 2.45 0.61 5.69
CA PHE A 17 2.82 1.85 6.37
C PHE A 17 1.89 2.99 5.95
N LEU A 18 1.69 3.21 4.65
CA LEU A 18 0.82 4.26 4.14
C LEU A 18 -0.63 4.11 4.61
N ILE A 19 -1.17 2.90 4.66
CA ILE A 19 -2.52 2.65 5.22
C ILE A 19 -2.54 2.96 6.72
N THR A 20 -1.45 2.70 7.44
CA THR A 20 -1.32 3.02 8.88
C THR A 20 -1.30 4.54 9.09
N GLU A 21 -0.60 5.28 8.23
CA GLU A 21 -0.56 6.75 8.16
C GLU A 21 -1.83 7.37 7.52
N HIS A 22 -2.91 6.59 7.43
CA HIS A 22 -4.22 7.04 6.95
C HIS A 22 -4.29 7.47 5.48
N PHE A 23 -3.32 7.10 4.64
CA PHE A 23 -3.44 7.26 3.19
C PHE A 23 -4.46 6.27 2.62
N TYR A 24 -5.32 6.78 1.75
CA TYR A 24 -6.46 6.02 1.23
C TYR A 24 -6.04 5.11 0.07
N LEU A 25 -6.05 3.79 0.31
CA LEU A 25 -5.88 2.77 -0.73
C LEU A 25 -7.13 2.75 -1.64
N LEU A 26 -6.94 3.05 -2.92
CA LEU A 26 -7.99 3.05 -3.94
C LEU A 26 -8.22 1.64 -4.49
N ALA A 27 -7.14 0.94 -4.84
CA ALA A 27 -7.22 -0.36 -5.48
C ALA A 27 -5.92 -1.15 -5.27
N ILE A 28 -5.99 -2.45 -5.55
CA ILE A 28 -4.83 -3.32 -5.70
C ILE A 28 -4.92 -3.87 -7.12
N ASP A 29 -3.88 -3.67 -7.92
CA ASP A 29 -3.74 -4.24 -9.25
C ASP A 29 -3.07 -5.62 -9.14
N TYR A 30 -3.77 -6.64 -9.64
CA TYR A 30 -3.35 -8.04 -9.63
C TYR A 30 -2.84 -8.51 -11.00
N SER A 31 -2.86 -7.66 -12.03
CA SER A 31 -2.53 -8.02 -13.41
C SER A 31 -1.04 -8.31 -13.67
N GLN A 32 -0.18 -7.91 -12.75
CA GLN A 32 1.27 -8.03 -12.84
C GLN A 32 1.78 -9.18 -11.94
N PRO A 33 2.94 -9.80 -12.25
CA PRO A 33 3.52 -10.85 -11.41
C PRO A 33 3.85 -10.41 -9.97
N ARG A 34 3.82 -9.10 -9.70
CA ARG A 34 3.82 -8.50 -8.37
C ARG A 34 2.62 -7.56 -8.26
N TYR A 35 1.86 -7.65 -7.17
CA TYR A 35 0.74 -6.75 -6.91
C TYR A 35 1.20 -5.30 -6.83
N GLU A 36 0.39 -4.38 -7.34
CA GLU A 36 0.63 -2.94 -7.22
C GLU A 36 -0.50 -2.30 -6.41
N TYR A 37 -0.15 -1.53 -5.39
CA TYR A 37 -1.07 -0.82 -4.52
C TYR A 37 -1.27 0.61 -5.03
N LEU A 38 -2.51 0.97 -5.32
CA LEU A 38 -2.89 2.29 -5.82
C LEU A 38 -3.44 3.13 -4.67
N PHE A 39 -2.82 4.26 -4.39
CA PHE A 39 -3.26 5.22 -3.38
C PHE A 39 -3.78 6.49 -4.04
N ARG A 40 -4.74 7.14 -3.38
CA ARG A 40 -5.14 8.49 -3.75
C ARG A 40 -3.94 9.40 -3.55
N ASP A 41 -3.52 10.08 -4.62
CA ASP A 41 -2.48 11.09 -4.53
C ASP A 41 -2.97 12.27 -3.70
N VAL A 42 -2.30 12.48 -2.58
CA VAL A 42 -2.54 13.58 -1.66
C VAL A 42 -1.18 14.15 -1.31
N THR A 43 -1.13 15.47 -1.12
CA THR A 43 0.11 16.19 -0.79
C THR A 43 0.82 15.51 0.39
N GLY A 44 2.11 15.21 0.21
CA GLY A 44 2.96 14.61 1.25
C GLY A 44 3.11 13.09 1.18
N ILE A 45 2.36 12.38 0.34
CA ILE A 45 2.51 10.91 0.23
C ILE A 45 3.92 10.49 -0.21
N GLN A 46 4.54 11.26 -1.10
CA GLN A 46 5.90 10.99 -1.57
C GLN A 46 6.93 11.19 -0.45
N GLU A 47 6.86 12.31 0.27
CA GLU A 47 7.76 12.62 1.38
C GLU A 47 7.68 11.56 2.48
N VAL A 48 6.46 11.19 2.88
CA VAL A 48 6.24 10.15 3.89
C VAL A 48 6.73 8.78 3.41
N SER A 49 6.61 8.49 2.11
CA SER A 49 7.15 7.25 1.53
C SER A 49 8.68 7.23 1.57
N ASP A 50 9.32 8.34 1.23
CA ASP A 50 10.77 8.46 1.23
C ASP A 50 11.33 8.37 2.67
N ASP A 51 10.64 8.93 3.66
CA ASP A 51 10.98 8.79 5.08
C ASP A 51 10.91 7.33 5.56
N PHE A 52 9.92 6.57 5.11
CA PHE A 52 9.81 5.16 5.44
C PHE A 52 10.91 4.32 4.78
N LEU A 53 11.15 4.53 3.49
CA LEU A 53 12.16 3.81 2.73
C LEU A 53 13.59 4.11 3.21
N SER A 54 13.82 5.32 3.73
CA SER A 54 15.09 5.72 4.35
C SER A 54 15.23 5.27 5.81
N GLY A 55 14.20 4.67 6.41
CA GLY A 55 14.20 4.19 7.80
C GLY A 55 14.04 5.29 8.85
N ASN A 56 13.61 6.49 8.44
CA ASN A 56 13.39 7.63 9.33
C ASN A 56 11.97 7.70 9.90
N ALA A 57 11.00 6.98 9.30
CA ALA A 57 9.63 6.97 9.78
C ALA A 57 9.45 6.16 11.08
N LEU A 58 8.76 6.77 12.05
CA LEU A 58 8.26 6.05 13.22
C LEU A 58 6.95 5.33 12.85
N THR A 59 6.86 4.03 13.13
CA THR A 59 5.68 3.22 12.82
C THR A 59 5.16 2.55 14.09
N ASP A 60 3.85 2.65 14.35
CA ASP A 60 3.22 1.85 15.40
C ASP A 60 3.22 0.35 15.00
N PRO A 61 3.98 -0.51 15.71
CA PRO A 61 4.12 -1.92 15.34
C PRO A 61 2.81 -2.70 15.42
N TYR A 62 1.89 -2.32 16.32
CA TYR A 62 0.60 -3.00 16.47
C TYR A 62 -0.34 -2.65 15.32
N ALA A 63 -0.42 -1.36 14.96
CA ALA A 63 -1.21 -0.91 13.83
C ALA A 63 -0.69 -1.52 12.52
N PHE A 64 0.62 -1.46 12.29
CA PHE A 64 1.26 -2.03 11.11
C PHE A 64 1.01 -3.54 10.99
N SER A 65 1.24 -4.31 12.07
CA SER A 65 1.00 -5.76 12.08
C SER A 65 -0.45 -6.12 11.78
N ARG A 66 -1.41 -5.35 12.32
CA ARG A 66 -2.83 -5.53 12.06
C ARG A 66 -3.17 -5.26 10.59
N ILE A 67 -2.65 -4.18 10.01
CA ILE A 67 -2.87 -3.84 8.60
C ILE A 67 -2.23 -4.89 7.68
N ASN A 68 -0.99 -5.30 7.94
CA ASN A 68 -0.29 -6.32 7.17
C ASN A 68 -1.08 -7.64 7.13
N LYS A 69 -1.55 -8.12 8.28
CA LYS A 69 -2.40 -9.33 8.35
C LYS A 69 -3.68 -9.19 7.53
N LYS A 70 -4.31 -8.01 7.56
CA LYS A 70 -5.53 -7.73 6.79
C LYS A 70 -5.24 -7.72 5.29
N LEU A 71 -4.18 -7.04 4.86
CA LEU A 71 -3.79 -6.91 3.46
C LEU A 71 -3.42 -8.27 2.86
N MET A 72 -2.60 -9.06 3.57
CA MET A 72 -2.25 -10.42 3.16
C MET A 72 -3.47 -11.35 3.06
N ARG A 73 -4.47 -11.19 3.92
CA ARG A 73 -5.72 -11.96 3.82
C ARG A 73 -6.52 -11.60 2.58
N VAL A 74 -6.57 -10.32 2.19
CA VAL A 74 -7.24 -9.86 0.96
C VAL A 74 -6.55 -10.45 -0.27
N ILE A 75 -5.22 -10.32 -0.34
CA ILE A 75 -4.42 -10.83 -1.45
C ILE A 75 -4.59 -12.34 -1.61
N ARG A 76 -4.46 -13.11 -0.52
CA ARG A 76 -4.62 -14.57 -0.56
C ARG A 76 -6.00 -15.00 -1.05
N LYS A 77 -7.05 -14.30 -0.62
CA LYS A 77 -8.41 -14.58 -1.09
C LYS A 77 -8.49 -14.36 -2.60
N GLN A 78 -7.97 -13.24 -3.11
CA GLN A 78 -8.01 -12.94 -4.54
C GLN A 78 -7.26 -13.99 -5.38
N ILE A 79 -6.05 -14.40 -4.98
CA ILE A 79 -5.30 -15.46 -5.67
C ILE A 79 -6.10 -16.76 -5.73
N GLN A 80 -6.72 -17.15 -4.61
CA GLN A 80 -7.51 -18.38 -4.55
C GLN A 80 -8.66 -18.38 -5.57
N TRP A 81 -9.29 -17.23 -5.84
CA TRP A 81 -10.34 -17.11 -6.86
C TRP A 81 -9.80 -17.17 -8.30
N GLU A 82 -8.52 -16.89 -8.53
CA GLU A 82 -7.90 -16.96 -9.86
C GLU A 82 -7.39 -18.37 -10.21
N GLU A 83 -7.29 -19.26 -9.21
CA GLU A 83 -6.89 -20.66 -9.38
C GLU A 83 -8.06 -21.63 -9.65
N ASP A 84 -9.31 -21.20 -9.46
CA ASP A 84 -10.55 -21.95 -9.73
C ASP A 84 -11.10 -21.69 -11.16
#